data_AF-G8BWE9-F1
#
_entry.id   AF-G8BWE9-F1
#
_cell.length_a   1.000
_cell.length_b   1.000
_cell.length_c   1.000
_cell.angle_alpha   90.00
_cell.angle_beta   90.00
_cell.angle_gamma   90.00
#
_symmetry.space_group_name_H-M   'P 1'
#
loop_
_entity.id
_entity.type
_entity.pdbx_description
1 polymer ?
#
loop_
_entity_poly.entity_id
_entity_poly.type
_entity_poly.pdbx_seq_one_letter_code
_entity_poly.pdbx_strand_id
1 'polypeptide(L)'
;MARQNFIGLVVSQGKMQKTVKVRVETKVFNKLVNKELFRRKDYLVHDEGDISREGDLVRIEATRPLSKKKFFAIAEIIKNKGQQFALYQSQAEVNVAKEEYAKAQEFLKRRAEIDSKQDVVLINDIRTIQDALSEGKNPEELTEIKNRYGIESFTPQTIKKLLTLNVSGLEAQVESQKNKISNIQNKLGELMKDDAKAIEFLKTHGVQEPELLKKNIKKIY
;
A
#
# COMPACT_ATOMS: atom_id res chain seq x y z
N MET A 1 -40.11 32.20 2.94
CA MET A 1 -40.62 30.93 2.37
C MET A 1 -39.50 29.90 2.37
N ALA A 2 -39.81 28.65 2.67
CA ALA A 2 -38.83 27.57 2.58
C ALA A 2 -38.45 27.32 1.11
N ARG A 3 -37.16 27.04 0.85
CA ARG A 3 -36.65 26.70 -0.49
C ARG A 3 -36.69 25.19 -0.70
N GLN A 4 -37.03 24.75 -1.91
CA GLN A 4 -36.93 23.33 -2.28
C GLN A 4 -35.45 22.94 -2.38
N ASN A 5 -35.05 21.91 -1.65
CA ASN A 5 -33.68 21.43 -1.61
C ASN A 5 -33.59 20.00 -2.17
N PHE A 6 -32.49 19.70 -2.86
CA PHE A 6 -32.14 18.35 -3.25
C PHE A 6 -30.68 18.05 -2.92
N ILE A 7 -30.38 16.78 -2.68
CA ILE A 7 -29.01 16.28 -2.59
C ILE A 7 -28.71 15.57 -3.91
N GLY A 8 -27.58 15.90 -4.52
CA GLY A 8 -27.20 15.33 -5.80
C GLY A 8 -25.69 15.22 -5.97
N LEU A 9 -25.29 14.49 -7.01
CA LEU A 9 -23.90 14.30 -7.39
C LEU A 9 -23.59 15.14 -8.62
N VAL A 10 -22.47 15.84 -8.61
CA VAL A 10 -21.97 16.61 -9.75
C VAL A 10 -21.47 15.67 -10.83
N VAL A 11 -22.14 15.63 -11.97
CA VAL A 11 -21.82 14.72 -13.09
C VAL A 11 -20.87 15.36 -14.08
N SER A 12 -21.04 16.66 -14.36
CA SER A 12 -20.15 17.36 -15.29
C SER A 12 -19.90 18.80 -14.86
N GLN A 13 -18.64 19.20 -14.88
CA GLN A 13 -18.18 20.56 -14.58
C GLN A 13 -17.15 21.02 -15.63
N GLY A 14 -16.98 22.33 -15.81
CA GLY A 14 -16.03 22.89 -16.78
C GLY A 14 -16.52 22.95 -18.23
N LYS A 15 -17.64 22.31 -18.55
CA LYS A 15 -18.26 22.36 -19.91
C LYS A 15 -19.06 23.65 -20.17
N MET A 16 -19.55 24.30 -19.12
CA MET A 16 -20.31 25.55 -19.18
C MET A 16 -19.80 26.50 -18.11
N GLN A 17 -19.77 27.80 -18.40
CA GLN A 17 -19.34 28.81 -17.42
C GLN A 17 -20.35 28.94 -16.29
N LYS A 18 -19.87 28.98 -15.04
CA LYS A 18 -20.66 29.19 -13.82
C LYS A 18 -21.87 28.25 -13.68
N THR A 19 -21.80 27.08 -14.30
CA THR A 19 -22.94 26.16 -14.44
C THR A 19 -22.46 24.73 -14.39
N VAL A 20 -23.06 23.95 -13.51
CA VAL A 20 -22.71 22.57 -13.24
C VAL A 20 -23.92 21.67 -13.48
N LYS A 21 -23.70 20.46 -14.02
CA LYS A 21 -24.76 19.46 -14.16
C LYS A 21 -24.77 18.57 -12.91
N VAL A 22 -25.87 18.61 -12.16
CA VAL A 22 -26.05 17.83 -10.94
C VAL A 22 -27.13 16.78 -11.16
N ARG A 23 -26.83 15.52 -10.86
CA ARG A 23 -27.78 14.41 -10.87
C ARG A 23 -28.40 14.25 -9.51
N VAL A 24 -29.71 14.38 -9.45
CA VAL A 24 -30.51 14.14 -8.25
C VAL A 24 -31.19 12.79 -8.40
N GLU A 25 -31.18 12.01 -7.32
CA GLU A 25 -31.92 10.76 -7.21
C GLU A 25 -33.09 10.97 -6.25
N THR A 26 -34.29 10.58 -6.65
CA THR A 26 -35.49 10.64 -5.80
C THR A 26 -36.17 9.29 -5.79
N LYS A 27 -36.59 8.84 -4.62
CA LYS A 27 -37.34 7.59 -4.49
C LYS A 27 -38.78 7.79 -4.97
N VAL A 28 -39.24 6.91 -5.85
CA VAL A 28 -40.61 6.92 -6.39
C VAL A 28 -41.15 5.49 -6.35
N PHE A 29 -42.32 5.34 -5.77
CA PHE A 29 -43.02 4.06 -5.75
C PHE A 29 -43.70 3.79 -7.10
N ASN A 30 -43.32 2.69 -7.76
CA ASN A 30 -43.99 2.25 -8.97
C ASN A 30 -45.10 1.25 -8.63
N LYS A 31 -46.36 1.66 -8.84
CA LYS A 31 -47.54 0.86 -8.53
C LYS A 31 -47.62 -0.45 -9.32
N LEU A 32 -47.19 -0.44 -10.59
CA LEU A 32 -47.27 -1.63 -11.46
C LEU A 32 -46.30 -2.72 -11.00
N VAL A 33 -45.09 -2.32 -10.60
CA VAL A 33 -44.03 -3.23 -10.14
C VAL A 33 -44.12 -3.48 -8.62
N ASN A 34 -44.95 -2.71 -7.91
CA ASN A 34 -45.09 -2.72 -6.45
C ASN A 34 -43.73 -2.61 -5.72
N LYS A 35 -42.84 -1.76 -6.24
CA LYS A 35 -41.47 -1.58 -5.72
C LYS A 35 -41.09 -0.10 -5.71
N GLU A 36 -40.36 0.31 -4.68
CA GLU A 36 -39.73 1.63 -4.62
C GLU A 36 -38.48 1.67 -5.51
N LEU A 37 -38.44 2.62 -6.44
CA LEU A 37 -37.39 2.77 -7.44
C LEU A 37 -36.69 4.13 -7.27
N PHE A 38 -35.41 4.22 -7.64
CA PHE A 38 -34.74 5.51 -7.76
C PHE A 38 -34.99 6.11 -9.15
N ARG A 39 -35.62 7.27 -9.19
CA ARG A 39 -35.73 8.10 -10.40
C ARG A 39 -34.62 9.13 -10.40
N ARG A 40 -33.82 9.13 -11.46
CA ARG A 40 -32.71 10.07 -11.66
C ARG A 40 -33.16 11.23 -12.53
N LYS A 41 -32.75 12.46 -12.19
CA LYS A 41 -32.93 13.64 -13.04
C LYS A 41 -31.72 14.55 -12.93
N ASP A 42 -31.24 14.99 -14.08
CA ASP A 42 -30.08 15.88 -14.17
C ASP A 42 -30.59 17.33 -14.26
N TYR A 43 -30.04 18.20 -13.41
CA TYR A 43 -30.36 19.63 -13.34
C TYR A 43 -29.17 20.47 -13.74
N LEU A 44 -29.43 21.61 -14.40
CA LEU A 44 -28.44 22.66 -14.58
C LEU A 44 -28.49 23.57 -13.36
N VAL A 45 -27.37 23.65 -12.66
CA VAL A 45 -27.27 24.30 -11.36
C VAL A 45 -26.25 25.43 -11.44
N HIS A 46 -26.53 26.55 -10.77
CA HIS A 46 -25.58 27.64 -10.65
C HIS A 46 -24.48 27.31 -9.66
N ASP A 47 -23.25 27.49 -10.12
CA ASP A 47 -22.08 27.61 -9.27
C ASP A 47 -21.44 28.96 -9.61
N GLU A 48 -21.45 29.92 -8.69
CA GLU A 48 -20.86 31.24 -8.94
C GLU A 48 -19.34 31.24 -8.74
N GLY A 49 -18.86 30.43 -7.81
CA GLY A 49 -17.44 30.34 -7.45
C GLY A 49 -16.68 29.25 -8.18
N ASP A 50 -17.33 28.52 -9.10
CA ASP A 50 -16.77 27.35 -9.80
C ASP A 50 -16.07 26.37 -8.83
N ILE A 51 -16.63 26.22 -7.63
CA ILE A 51 -16.03 25.49 -6.51
C ILE A 51 -16.20 23.98 -6.69
N SER A 52 -17.34 23.57 -7.23
CA SER A 52 -17.68 22.15 -7.33
C SER A 52 -16.94 21.49 -8.48
N ARG A 53 -16.57 20.22 -8.34
CA ARG A 53 -15.98 19.40 -9.42
C ARG A 53 -16.74 18.11 -9.62
N GLU A 54 -16.44 17.43 -10.73
CA GLU A 54 -17.03 16.15 -11.08
C GLU A 54 -16.79 15.11 -9.97
N GLY A 55 -17.88 14.52 -9.46
CA GLY A 55 -17.84 13.55 -8.36
C GLY A 55 -18.17 14.11 -6.97
N ASP A 56 -18.35 15.42 -6.82
CA ASP A 56 -18.76 16.02 -5.54
C ASP A 56 -20.24 15.75 -5.22
N LEU A 57 -20.54 15.58 -3.93
CA LEU A 57 -21.91 15.52 -3.42
C LEU A 57 -22.31 16.91 -2.94
N VAL A 58 -23.37 17.46 -3.51
CA VAL A 58 -23.81 18.84 -3.27
C VAL A 58 -25.27 18.90 -2.85
N ARG A 59 -25.59 19.86 -2.00
CA ARG A 59 -26.96 20.29 -1.73
C ARG A 59 -27.29 21.45 -2.66
N ILE A 60 -28.34 21.28 -3.45
CA ILE A 60 -28.84 22.31 -4.36
C ILE A 60 -30.14 22.87 -3.81
N GLU A 61 -30.32 24.19 -3.96
CA GLU A 61 -31.51 24.90 -3.53
C GLU A 61 -32.21 25.58 -4.72
N ALA A 62 -33.54 25.66 -4.67
CA ALA A 62 -34.31 26.38 -5.65
C ALA A 62 -34.07 27.89 -5.55
N THR A 63 -33.97 28.54 -6.71
CA THR A 63 -33.69 29.97 -6.87
C THR A 63 -34.62 30.58 -7.91
N ARG A 64 -34.54 31.90 -8.11
CA ARG A 64 -35.19 32.55 -9.26
C ARG A 64 -34.69 31.91 -10.57
N PRO A 65 -35.46 31.94 -11.67
CA PRO A 65 -34.96 31.54 -12.97
C PRO A 65 -33.72 32.37 -13.32
N LEU A 66 -32.56 31.70 -13.43
CA LEU A 66 -31.29 32.32 -13.83
C LEU A 66 -31.08 32.21 -15.34
N SER A 67 -31.66 31.19 -15.96
CA SER A 67 -31.66 30.96 -17.40
C SER A 67 -32.84 30.05 -17.79
N LYS A 68 -33.02 29.78 -19.09
CA LYS A 68 -34.13 28.98 -19.64
C LYS A 68 -34.34 27.62 -18.96
N LYS A 69 -33.27 26.98 -18.47
CA LYS A 69 -33.29 25.65 -17.83
C LYS A 69 -32.61 25.61 -16.45
N LYS A 70 -32.25 26.77 -15.88
CA LYS A 70 -31.42 26.89 -14.68
C LYS A 70 -32.21 27.60 -13.59
N PHE A 71 -32.70 26.80 -12.64
CA PHE A 71 -33.58 27.24 -11.54
C PHE A 71 -33.02 26.86 -10.16
N PHE A 72 -31.85 26.24 -10.10
CA PHE A 72 -31.21 25.77 -8.87
C PHE A 72 -29.81 26.38 -8.74
N ALA A 73 -29.36 26.61 -7.51
CA ALA A 73 -28.00 26.98 -7.18
C ALA A 73 -27.40 25.98 -6.18
N ILE A 74 -26.07 25.87 -6.15
CA ILE A 74 -25.37 25.07 -5.16
C ILE A 74 -25.38 25.84 -3.85
N ALA A 75 -26.00 25.26 -2.82
CA ALA A 75 -26.03 25.83 -1.49
C ALA A 75 -24.83 25.38 -0.65
N GLU A 76 -24.39 24.12 -0.84
CA GLU A 76 -23.37 23.52 0.01
C GLU A 76 -22.73 22.30 -0.66
N ILE A 77 -21.43 22.11 -0.47
CA ILE A 77 -20.72 20.88 -0.83
C ILE A 77 -20.69 19.98 0.40
N ILE A 78 -21.50 18.91 0.38
CA ILE A 78 -21.61 17.95 1.48
C ILE A 78 -20.38 17.06 1.52
N LYS A 79 -19.89 16.61 0.36
CA LYS A 79 -18.72 15.74 0.27
C LYS A 79 -17.87 16.09 -0.94
N ASN A 80 -16.64 16.48 -0.67
CA ASN A 80 -15.65 16.83 -1.68
C ASN A 80 -14.82 15.59 -2.05
N LYS A 81 -15.05 15.06 -3.25
CA LYS A 81 -14.29 13.93 -3.83
C LYS A 81 -13.60 14.33 -5.13
N GLY A 82 -14.28 15.12 -5.95
CA GLY A 82 -13.83 15.53 -7.27
C GLY A 82 -12.60 16.43 -7.23
N GLN A 83 -12.50 17.33 -6.26
CA GLN A 83 -11.34 18.24 -6.16
C GLN A 83 -10.03 17.49 -5.90
N GLN A 84 -10.11 16.38 -5.17
CA GLN A 84 -8.94 15.58 -4.79
C GLN A 84 -8.30 14.91 -6.02
N PHE A 85 -9.09 14.51 -7.01
CA PHE A 85 -8.59 13.77 -8.17
C PHE A 85 -7.57 14.56 -9.01
N ALA A 86 -7.80 15.86 -9.20
CA ALA A 86 -6.85 16.69 -9.96
C ALA A 86 -5.51 16.87 -9.24
N LEU A 87 -5.54 17.02 -7.90
CA LEU A 87 -4.33 17.13 -7.09
C LEU A 87 -3.53 15.81 -7.16
N TYR A 88 -4.22 14.69 -6.99
CA TYR A 88 -3.57 13.38 -7.04
C TYR A 88 -2.98 13.05 -8.40
N GLN A 89 -3.64 13.44 -9.50
CA GLN A 89 -3.09 13.22 -10.83
C GLN A 89 -1.76 13.98 -11.02
N SER A 90 -1.74 15.28 -10.72
CA SER A 90 -0.52 16.09 -10.83
C SER A 90 0.60 15.56 -9.92
N GLN A 91 0.28 15.17 -8.69
CA GLN A 91 1.26 14.60 -7.77
C GLN A 91 1.78 13.24 -8.24
N ALA A 92 0.91 12.39 -8.80
CA ALA A 92 1.29 11.08 -9.33
C ALA A 92 2.26 11.23 -10.52
N GLU A 93 1.97 12.13 -11.47
CA GLU A 93 2.85 12.40 -12.61
C GLU A 93 4.26 12.80 -12.15
N VAL A 94 4.35 13.71 -11.16
CA VAL A 94 5.64 14.14 -10.60
C VAL A 94 6.37 13.00 -9.90
N ASN A 95 5.65 12.18 -9.13
CA ASN A 95 6.26 11.07 -8.39
C ASN A 95 6.75 9.96 -9.32
N VAL A 96 5.95 9.59 -10.32
CA VAL A 96 6.31 8.58 -11.31
C VAL A 96 7.56 9.01 -12.07
N ALA A 97 7.61 10.26 -12.56
CA ALA A 97 8.78 10.77 -13.27
C ALA A 97 10.06 10.73 -12.42
N LYS A 98 9.97 11.07 -11.12
CA LYS A 98 11.10 10.98 -10.19
C LYS A 98 11.56 9.54 -9.98
N GLU A 99 10.62 8.62 -9.81
CA GLU A 99 10.91 7.19 -9.61
C GLU A 99 11.54 6.57 -10.85
N GLU A 100 11.01 6.87 -12.04
CA GLU A 100 11.55 6.43 -13.32
C GLU A 100 12.98 6.95 -13.53
N TYR A 101 13.22 8.22 -13.23
CA TYR A 101 14.56 8.80 -13.29
C TYR A 101 15.54 8.09 -12.36
N ALA A 102 15.15 7.83 -11.11
CA ALA A 102 15.99 7.14 -10.14
C ALA A 102 16.32 5.70 -10.59
N LYS A 103 15.32 4.96 -11.08
CA LYS A 103 15.52 3.61 -11.63
C LYS A 103 16.39 3.61 -12.87
N ALA A 104 16.23 4.61 -13.76
CA ALA A 104 17.08 4.74 -14.94
C ALA A 104 18.54 5.01 -14.56
N GLN A 105 18.79 5.89 -13.59
CA GLN A 105 20.14 6.12 -13.06
C GLN A 105 20.72 4.86 -12.41
N GLU A 106 19.95 4.14 -11.60
CA GLU A 106 20.37 2.88 -10.99
C GLU A 106 20.72 1.84 -12.05
N PHE A 107 19.90 1.71 -13.08
CA PHE A 107 20.14 0.82 -14.22
C PHE A 107 21.45 1.18 -14.94
N LEU A 108 21.69 2.47 -15.23
CA LEU A 108 22.92 2.92 -15.87
C LEU A 108 24.15 2.65 -15.00
N LYS A 109 24.06 2.90 -13.68
CA LYS A 109 25.14 2.59 -12.72
C LYS A 109 25.44 1.09 -12.71
N ARG A 110 24.41 0.25 -12.55
CA ARG A 110 24.55 -1.21 -12.55
C ARG A 110 25.13 -1.71 -13.86
N ARG A 111 24.71 -1.15 -15.00
CA ARG A 111 25.25 -1.49 -16.31
C ARG A 111 26.72 -1.10 -16.43
N ALA A 112 27.09 0.11 -16.02
CA ALA A 112 28.49 0.55 -16.01
C ALA A 112 29.36 -0.34 -15.11
N GLU A 113 28.84 -0.77 -13.95
CA GLU A 113 29.52 -1.74 -13.09
C GLU A 113 29.70 -3.10 -13.78
N ILE A 114 28.69 -3.60 -14.50
CA ILE A 114 28.78 -4.87 -15.24
C ILE A 114 29.78 -4.73 -16.40
N ASP A 115 29.70 -3.67 -17.18
CA ASP A 115 30.60 -3.39 -18.31
C ASP A 115 32.06 -3.21 -17.83
N SER A 116 32.27 -2.75 -16.58
CA SER A 116 33.60 -2.72 -15.96
C SER A 116 34.11 -4.09 -15.47
N LYS A 117 33.20 -5.01 -15.15
CA LYS A 117 33.49 -6.36 -14.64
C LYS A 117 33.48 -7.39 -15.79
N GLN A 118 34.15 -7.05 -16.89
CA GLN A 118 34.11 -7.72 -18.20
C GLN A 118 34.24 -9.25 -18.19
N ASP A 119 34.81 -9.83 -17.14
CA ASP A 119 35.00 -11.28 -17.04
C ASP A 119 34.36 -11.86 -15.77
N VAL A 120 33.57 -12.92 -15.93
CA VAL A 120 33.11 -13.76 -14.81
C VAL A 120 34.29 -14.63 -14.35
N VAL A 121 35.23 -14.02 -13.62
CA VAL A 121 36.46 -14.69 -13.14
C VAL A 121 36.25 -15.43 -11.83
N LEU A 122 35.09 -15.32 -11.17
CA LEU A 122 34.89 -15.80 -9.80
C LEU A 122 35.27 -17.29 -9.59
N ILE A 123 34.97 -18.17 -10.55
CA ILE A 123 35.35 -19.59 -10.47
C ILE A 123 36.87 -19.77 -10.57
N ASN A 124 37.52 -18.99 -11.44
CA ASN A 124 38.98 -19.01 -11.58
C ASN A 124 39.66 -18.37 -10.37
N ASP A 125 39.13 -17.27 -9.84
CA ASP A 125 39.61 -16.61 -8.61
C ASP A 125 39.51 -17.55 -7.39
N ILE A 126 38.45 -18.36 -7.29
CA ILE A 126 38.34 -19.38 -6.23
C ILE A 126 39.41 -20.47 -6.39
N ARG A 127 39.68 -20.91 -7.63
CA ARG A 127 40.72 -21.90 -7.90
C ARG A 127 42.10 -21.36 -7.51
N THR A 128 42.43 -20.14 -7.92
CA THR A 128 43.72 -19.52 -7.55
C THR A 128 43.86 -19.32 -6.05
N ILE A 129 42.78 -18.94 -5.33
CA ILE A 129 42.79 -18.90 -3.86
C ILE A 129 43.04 -20.30 -3.26
N GLN A 130 42.39 -21.33 -3.78
CA GLN A 130 42.56 -22.71 -3.31
C GLN A 130 43.99 -23.22 -3.54
N ASP A 131 44.53 -23.00 -4.74
CA ASP A 131 45.89 -23.38 -5.12
C ASP A 131 46.92 -22.60 -4.28
N ALA A 132 46.69 -21.31 -4.01
CA ALA A 132 47.53 -20.51 -3.12
C ALA A 132 47.53 -21.03 -1.67
N LEU A 133 46.38 -21.51 -1.16
CA LEU A 133 46.29 -22.09 0.18
C LEU A 133 46.99 -23.45 0.27
N SER A 134 46.99 -24.23 -0.81
CA SER A 134 47.61 -25.57 -0.88
C SER A 134 49.11 -25.55 -1.21
N GLU A 135 49.54 -24.72 -2.17
CA GLU A 135 50.91 -24.71 -2.72
C GLU A 135 51.73 -23.49 -2.31
N GLY A 136 51.13 -22.47 -1.68
CA GLY A 136 51.84 -21.30 -1.15
C GLY A 136 52.41 -20.33 -2.20
N LYS A 137 51.88 -20.31 -3.43
CA LYS A 137 52.38 -19.49 -4.55
C LYS A 137 51.48 -18.29 -4.92
N ASN A 138 52.09 -17.29 -5.58
CA ASN A 138 51.55 -16.08 -6.23
C ASN A 138 50.94 -14.97 -5.34
N PRO A 139 51.77 -14.10 -4.71
CA PRO A 139 51.29 -13.00 -3.88
C PRO A 139 50.58 -11.87 -4.64
N GLU A 140 50.94 -11.61 -5.90
CA GLU A 140 50.44 -10.46 -6.68
C GLU A 140 48.97 -10.64 -7.09
N GLU A 141 48.62 -11.78 -7.70
CA GLU A 141 47.24 -12.12 -8.09
C GLU A 141 46.31 -12.15 -6.86
N LEU A 142 46.79 -12.62 -5.70
CA LEU A 142 46.05 -12.61 -4.44
C LEU A 142 45.71 -11.19 -3.99
N THR A 143 46.59 -10.21 -4.21
CA THR A 143 46.29 -8.80 -3.83
C THR A 143 45.24 -8.18 -4.73
N GLU A 144 45.24 -8.50 -6.04
CA GLU A 144 44.20 -8.05 -6.97
C GLU A 144 42.84 -8.65 -6.62
N ILE A 145 42.80 -9.94 -6.30
CA ILE A 145 41.59 -10.64 -5.85
C ILE A 145 41.09 -10.04 -4.52
N LYS A 146 41.97 -9.73 -3.57
CA LYS A 146 41.60 -9.04 -2.33
C LYS A 146 40.96 -7.69 -2.59
N ASN A 147 41.51 -6.90 -3.50
CA ASN A 147 40.97 -5.59 -3.85
C ASN A 147 39.63 -5.69 -4.59
N ARG A 148 39.47 -6.68 -5.48
CA ARG A 148 38.23 -6.94 -6.22
C ARG A 148 37.06 -7.29 -5.31
N TYR A 149 37.32 -8.08 -4.25
CA TYR A 149 36.30 -8.54 -3.31
C TYR A 149 36.25 -7.78 -1.98
N GLY A 150 37.20 -6.86 -1.75
CA GLY A 150 37.31 -6.07 -0.52
C GLY A 150 37.61 -6.90 0.73
N ILE A 151 38.53 -7.87 0.64
CA ILE A 151 38.87 -8.80 1.74
C ILE A 151 40.29 -8.58 2.24
N GLU A 152 40.46 -8.47 3.56
CA GLU A 152 41.78 -8.27 4.19
C GLU A 152 42.64 -9.56 4.21
N SER A 153 42.01 -10.73 4.46
CA SER A 153 42.69 -12.03 4.53
C SER A 153 41.84 -13.20 4.00
N PHE A 154 42.50 -14.17 3.35
CA PHE A 154 41.88 -15.42 2.91
C PHE A 154 41.93 -16.45 4.03
N THR A 155 40.94 -16.41 4.91
CA THR A 155 40.68 -17.43 5.93
C THR A 155 39.54 -18.33 5.46
N PRO A 156 39.40 -19.56 5.99
CA PRO A 156 38.25 -20.42 5.67
C PRO A 156 36.90 -19.75 5.92
N GLN A 157 36.84 -18.82 6.87
CA GLN A 157 35.63 -18.06 7.19
C GLN A 157 35.32 -16.98 6.14
N THR A 158 36.33 -16.29 5.60
CA THR A 158 36.11 -15.28 4.55
C THR A 158 35.73 -15.91 3.22
N ILE A 159 36.26 -17.10 2.90
CA ILE A 159 35.83 -17.89 1.73
C ILE A 159 34.37 -18.35 1.89
N LYS A 160 34.00 -18.83 3.07
CA LYS A 160 32.59 -19.18 3.35
C LYS A 160 31.67 -17.97 3.19
N LYS A 161 32.12 -16.78 3.61
CA LYS A 161 31.40 -15.49 3.46
C LYS A 161 31.24 -15.07 1.99
N LEU A 162 32.23 -15.31 1.14
CA LEU A 162 32.13 -15.07 -0.31
C LEU A 162 31.06 -15.94 -0.97
N LEU A 163 30.92 -17.18 -0.51
CA LEU A 163 30.02 -18.18 -1.07
C LEU A 163 28.65 -18.23 -0.38
N THR A 164 28.36 -17.34 0.58
CA THR A 164 27.04 -17.33 1.21
C THR A 164 25.97 -16.96 0.20
N LEU A 165 25.06 -17.89 -0.05
CA LEU A 165 23.89 -17.66 -0.87
C LEU A 165 22.79 -17.01 -0.04
N ASN A 166 22.07 -16.05 -0.63
CA ASN A 166 20.88 -15.47 0.01
C ASN A 166 19.83 -16.53 0.37
N VAL A 167 19.80 -17.65 -0.36
CA VAL A 167 18.87 -18.76 -0.16
C VAL A 167 19.07 -19.42 1.21
N SER A 168 20.30 -19.63 1.68
CA SER A 168 20.53 -20.24 3.00
C SER A 168 20.10 -19.33 4.15
N GLY A 169 20.24 -18.01 3.95
CA GLY A 169 19.74 -17.01 4.90
C GLY A 169 18.21 -16.99 4.97
N LEU A 170 17.55 -17.06 3.81
CA LEU A 170 16.09 -17.14 3.72
C LEU A 170 15.55 -18.45 4.33
N GLU A 171 16.23 -19.57 4.14
CA GLU A 171 15.85 -20.86 4.74
C GLU A 171 15.84 -20.79 6.28
N ALA A 172 16.90 -20.26 6.89
CA ALA A 172 16.96 -20.05 8.34
C ALA A 172 15.86 -19.09 8.84
N GLN A 173 15.54 -18.04 8.07
CA GLN A 173 14.43 -17.14 8.40
C GLN A 173 13.09 -17.88 8.36
N VAL A 174 12.83 -18.67 7.33
CA VAL A 174 11.61 -19.48 7.19
C VAL A 174 11.51 -20.50 8.33
N GLU A 175 12.60 -21.15 8.71
CA GLU A 175 12.63 -22.08 9.83
C GLU A 175 12.33 -21.38 11.16
N SER A 176 12.91 -20.20 11.39
CA SER A 176 12.61 -19.40 12.57
C SER A 176 11.13 -18.98 12.64
N GLN A 177 10.51 -18.68 11.49
CA GLN A 177 9.09 -18.35 11.39
C GLN A 177 8.22 -19.58 11.66
N LYS A 178 8.58 -20.75 11.10
CA LYS A 178 7.90 -22.02 11.39
C LYS A 178 7.94 -22.36 12.88
N ASN A 179 9.10 -22.19 13.52
CA ASN A 179 9.27 -22.44 14.95
C ASN A 179 8.45 -21.48 15.81
N LYS A 180 8.32 -20.20 15.40
CA LYS A 180 7.42 -19.25 16.08
C LYS A 180 5.96 -19.69 15.96
N ILE A 181 5.52 -20.08 14.76
CA ILE A 181 4.16 -20.54 14.52
C ILE A 181 3.87 -21.81 15.34
N SER A 182 4.78 -22.79 15.33
CA SER A 182 4.60 -24.03 16.08
C SER A 182 4.58 -23.80 17.59
N ASN A 183 5.44 -22.92 18.11
CA ASN A 183 5.42 -22.56 19.54
C ASN A 183 4.09 -21.92 19.94
N ILE A 184 3.56 -21.00 19.13
CA ILE A 184 2.26 -20.38 19.38
C ILE A 184 1.14 -21.43 19.33
N GLN A 185 1.12 -22.29 18.31
CA GLN A 185 0.11 -23.33 18.16
C GLN A 185 0.15 -24.34 19.31
N ASN A 186 1.34 -24.77 19.73
CA ASN A 186 1.53 -25.69 20.85
C ASN A 186 1.09 -25.04 22.15
N LYS A 187 1.45 -23.78 22.39
CA LYS A 187 1.08 -23.08 23.61
C LYS A 187 -0.43 -22.82 23.68
N LEU A 188 -1.05 -22.40 22.58
CA LEU A 188 -2.51 -22.27 22.49
C LEU A 188 -3.20 -23.63 22.66
N GLY A 189 -2.65 -24.69 22.06
CA GLY A 189 -3.16 -26.05 22.21
C GLY A 189 -3.10 -26.55 23.65
N GLU A 190 -2.07 -26.18 24.42
CA GLU A 190 -1.97 -26.45 25.85
C GLU A 190 -3.04 -25.69 26.65
N LEU A 191 -3.14 -24.37 26.44
CA LEU A 191 -4.10 -23.50 27.14
C LEU A 191 -5.56 -23.86 26.80
N MET A 192 -5.83 -24.38 25.61
CA MET A 192 -7.17 -24.80 25.19
C MET A 192 -7.60 -26.17 25.76
N LYS A 193 -6.65 -26.98 26.25
CA LYS A 193 -6.93 -28.27 26.90
C LYS A 193 -7.14 -28.12 28.40
N ASP A 194 -6.34 -27.26 29.05
CA ASP A 194 -6.33 -27.07 30.50
C ASP A 194 -6.92 -25.69 30.88
N ASP A 195 -8.23 -25.64 31.17
CA ASP A 195 -8.94 -24.40 31.52
C ASP A 195 -8.35 -23.70 32.77
N ALA A 196 -7.83 -24.46 33.74
CA ALA A 196 -7.20 -23.90 34.96
C ALA A 196 -5.89 -23.16 34.64
N LYS A 197 -5.04 -23.73 33.77
CA LYS A 197 -3.79 -23.09 33.31
C LYS A 197 -4.08 -21.87 32.45
N ALA A 198 -5.14 -21.90 31.65
CA ALA A 198 -5.59 -20.73 30.90
C ALA A 198 -6.00 -19.59 31.83
N ILE A 199 -6.76 -19.87 32.89
CA ILE A 199 -7.16 -18.88 33.89
C ILE A 199 -5.93 -18.29 34.61
N GLU A 200 -4.96 -19.13 34.99
CA GLU A 200 -3.71 -18.67 35.62
C GLU A 200 -2.88 -17.81 34.66
N PHE A 201 -2.75 -18.23 33.39
CA PHE A 201 -2.06 -17.46 32.35
C PHE A 201 -2.74 -16.09 32.11
N LEU A 202 -4.06 -16.03 32.08
CA LEU A 202 -4.80 -14.77 31.96
C LEU A 202 -4.62 -13.86 33.18
N LYS A 203 -4.54 -14.44 34.39
CA LYS A 203 -4.25 -13.68 35.63
C LYS A 203 -2.84 -13.09 35.61
N THR A 204 -1.83 -13.83 35.14
CA THR A 204 -0.45 -13.32 35.03
C THR A 204 -0.30 -12.24 33.96
N HIS A 205 -1.13 -12.28 32.91
CA HIS A 205 -1.15 -11.27 31.84
C HIS A 205 -2.10 -10.10 32.13
N GLY A 206 -2.69 -10.03 33.33
CA GLY A 206 -3.39 -8.83 33.83
C GLY A 206 -4.91 -8.78 33.61
N VAL A 207 -5.55 -9.91 33.25
CA VAL A 207 -7.02 -9.96 33.12
C VAL A 207 -7.66 -10.11 34.51
N GLN A 208 -8.45 -9.11 34.92
CA GLN A 208 -9.23 -9.16 36.16
C GLN A 208 -10.45 -10.09 35.98
N GLU A 209 -10.64 -11.01 36.91
CA GLU A 209 -11.76 -11.97 36.95
C GLU A 209 -12.02 -12.75 35.65
N PRO A 210 -11.01 -13.51 35.14
CA PRO A 210 -11.15 -14.30 33.91
C PRO A 210 -12.20 -15.41 34.01
N GLU A 211 -12.73 -15.69 35.21
CA GLU A 211 -13.76 -16.71 35.45
C GLU A 211 -15.13 -16.29 34.90
N LEU A 212 -15.47 -14.99 35.00
CA LEU A 212 -16.76 -14.42 34.58
C LEU A 212 -16.88 -14.19 33.07
N LEU A 213 -15.76 -14.20 32.35
CA LEU A 213 -15.73 -13.96 30.91
C LEU A 213 -16.37 -15.14 30.13
N LYS A 214 -16.97 -14.83 28.97
CA LYS A 214 -17.47 -15.89 28.06
C LYS A 214 -16.29 -16.63 27.42
N LYS A 215 -16.45 -17.94 27.15
CA LYS A 215 -15.38 -18.81 26.60
C LYS A 215 -14.70 -18.25 25.34
N ASN A 216 -15.44 -17.60 24.44
CA ASN A 216 -14.86 -17.00 23.23
C ASN A 216 -14.06 -15.73 23.53
N ILE A 217 -14.46 -14.97 24.55
CA ILE A 217 -13.75 -13.75 24.98
C ILE A 217 -12.43 -14.15 25.64
N LYS A 218 -12.44 -15.19 26.50
CA LYS A 218 -11.22 -15.75 27.12
C LYS A 218 -10.16 -16.28 26.13
N LYS A 219 -10.57 -16.66 24.91
CA LYS A 219 -9.67 -17.16 23.86
C LYS A 219 -9.02 -16.05 23.05
N ILE A 220 -9.58 -14.85 23.09
CA ILE A 220 -9.09 -13.68 22.35
C ILE A 220 -8.09 -12.90 23.20
N TYR A 221 -8.33 -12.85 24.52
CA TYR A 221 -7.35 -12.38 25.52
C TYR A 221 -6.22 -13.39 25.68
#